data_AF-A0A1G2CVT9-F1
#
_entry.id   AF-A0A1G2CVT9-F1
#
_cell.length_a   1.000
_cell.length_b   1.000
_cell.length_c   1.000
_cell.angle_alpha   90.00
_cell.angle_beta   90.00
_cell.angle_gamma   90.00
#
_symmetry.space_group_name_H-M   'P 1'
#
loop_
_entity.id
_entity.type
_entity.pdbx_description
1 polymer ?
#
loop_
_entity_poly.entity_id
_entity_poly.type
_entity_poly.pdbx_seq_one_letter_code
_entity_poly.pdbx_strand_id
1 'polypeptide(L)' 'MSTISVPVSPKLEELIESLVKRGYGASKADVVRKALILLAEEEAVRLVLLAEQEPTLKGDLKKLAKKL' A
#
# COMPACT_ATOMS: atom_id res chain seq x y z
N MET A 1 4.61 -21.58 -4.69
CA MET A 1 5.40 -20.37 -4.38
C MET A 1 5.89 -19.79 -5.69
N SER A 2 5.58 -18.52 -5.97
CA SER A 2 6.15 -17.78 -7.09
C SER A 2 7.33 -16.94 -6.58
N THR A 3 8.42 -16.89 -7.33
CA THR A 3 9.61 -16.09 -7.01
C THR A 3 9.60 -14.80 -7.79
N ILE A 4 9.87 -13.69 -7.11
CA ILE A 4 10.05 -12.37 -7.72
C ILE A 4 11.54 -12.04 -7.66
N SER A 5 12.16 -11.79 -8.82
CA SER A 5 13.56 -11.38 -8.92
C SER A 5 13.62 -9.98 -9.51
N VAL A 6 13.95 -9.01 -8.66
CA VAL A 6 14.09 -7.60 -9.05
C VAL A 6 15.43 -7.09 -8.54
N PRO A 7 16.23 -6.40 -9.37
CA PRO A 7 17.45 -5.77 -8.91
C PRO A 7 17.10 -4.64 -7.93
N VAL A 8 17.80 -4.60 -6.82
CA VAL A 8 17.60 -3.60 -5.77
C VAL A 8 18.85 -2.71 -5.70
N SER A 9 18.66 -1.41 -5.47
CA SER A 9 19.80 -0.51 -5.31
C SER A 9 20.55 -0.79 -3.99
N PRO A 10 21.85 -0.48 -3.89
CA PRO A 10 22.63 -0.71 -2.65
C PRO A 10 21.99 -0.06 -1.42
N LYS A 11 21.44 1.17 -1.58
CA LYS A 11 20.76 1.90 -0.51
C LYS A 11 19.53 1.16 0.03
N LEU A 12 18.77 0.51 -0.85
CA LEU A 12 17.59 -0.27 -0.44
C LEU A 12 18.01 -1.57 0.23
N GLU A 13 19.11 -2.18 -0.21
CA GLU A 13 19.67 -3.36 0.43
C GLU A 13 20.16 -3.05 1.86
N GLU A 14 20.87 -1.93 2.05
CA GLU A 14 21.26 -1.42 3.38
C GLU A 14 20.03 -1.19 4.28
N LEU A 15 18.96 -0.61 3.71
CA LEU A 15 17.71 -0.40 4.44
C LEU A 15 17.11 -1.74 4.91
N ILE A 16 17.00 -2.73 4.00
CA ILE A 16 16.47 -4.05 4.33
C ILE A 16 17.32 -4.71 5.42
N GLU A 17 18.65 -4.63 5.32
CA GLU A 17 19.55 -5.16 6.35
C GLU A 17 19.36 -4.47 7.69
N SER A 18 19.18 -3.15 7.70
CA SER A 18 18.92 -2.41 8.94
C SER A 18 17.61 -2.85 9.60
N LEU A 19 16.57 -3.16 8.80
CA LEU A 19 15.28 -3.64 9.29
C LEU A 19 15.39 -5.05 9.88
N VAL A 20 16.17 -5.93 9.26
CA VAL A 20 16.47 -7.26 9.83
C VAL A 20 17.21 -7.11 11.15
N LYS A 21 18.24 -6.25 11.23
CA LYS A 21 19.01 -5.99 12.46
C LYS A 21 18.14 -5.42 13.60
N ARG A 22 17.12 -4.64 13.25
CA ARG A 22 16.13 -4.11 14.21
C ARG A 22 15.07 -5.13 14.63
N GLY A 23 15.09 -6.34 14.07
CA GLY A 23 14.15 -7.41 14.39
C GLY A 23 12.79 -7.29 13.68
N TYR A 24 12.66 -6.43 12.66
CA TYR A 24 11.40 -6.29 11.92
C TYR A 24 11.04 -7.58 11.16
N GLY A 25 12.03 -8.34 10.69
CA GLY A 25 11.82 -9.63 10.03
C GLY A 25 13.03 -10.55 10.22
N ALA A 26 12.80 -11.86 10.06
CA ALA A 26 13.84 -12.87 10.28
C ALA A 26 14.85 -12.97 9.12
N SER A 27 14.53 -12.44 7.95
CA SER A 27 15.40 -12.43 6.76
C SER A 27 15.05 -11.27 5.83
N LYS A 28 15.91 -10.97 4.85
CA LYS A 28 15.62 -9.97 3.80
C LYS A 28 14.29 -10.23 3.10
N ALA A 29 14.04 -11.49 2.73
CA ALA A 29 12.80 -11.90 2.08
C ALA A 29 11.57 -11.75 2.99
N ASP A 30 11.74 -12.00 4.29
CA ASP A 30 10.67 -11.83 5.27
C ASP A 30 10.29 -10.35 5.45
N VAL A 31 11.28 -9.47 5.53
CA VAL A 31 11.08 -8.01 5.56
C VAL A 31 10.32 -7.54 4.32
N VAL A 32 10.72 -8.00 3.13
CA VAL A 32 10.06 -7.63 1.87
C VAL A 32 8.61 -8.12 1.84
N ARG A 33 8.33 -9.35 2.29
CA ARG A 33 6.95 -9.86 2.37
C ARG A 33 6.09 -9.01 3.30
N LYS A 34 6.59 -8.67 4.49
CA LYS A 34 5.87 -7.80 5.45
C LYS A 34 5.64 -6.41 4.87
N ALA A 35 6.61 -5.84 4.18
CA ALA A 35 6.48 -4.54 3.52
C ALA A 35 5.39 -4.55 2.43
N LEU A 36 5.28 -5.63 1.64
CA LEU A 36 4.23 -5.75 0.62
C LEU A 36 2.83 -5.86 1.22
N ILE A 37 2.69 -6.58 2.34
CA ILE A 37 1.43 -6.66 3.08
C ILE A 37 1.05 -5.28 3.62
N LEU A 38 2.00 -4.59 4.26
CA LEU A 38 1.78 -3.24 4.79
C LEU A 38 1.38 -2.25 3.68
N LEU A 39 2.02 -2.31 2.51
CA LEU A 39 1.66 -1.47 1.37
C LEU A 39 0.20 -1.68 0.95
N ALA A 40 -0.26 -2.94 0.88
CA ALA A 40 -1.64 -3.25 0.53
C ALA A 40 -2.64 -2.72 1.57
N GLU A 41 -2.29 -2.81 2.86
CA GLU A 41 -3.08 -2.25 3.95
C GLU A 41 -3.16 -0.71 3.88
N GLU A 42 -2.03 -0.05 3.63
CA GLU A 42 -1.94 1.41 3.48
C GLU A 42 -2.75 1.92 2.28
N GLU A 43 -2.72 1.19 1.16
CA GLU A 43 -3.55 1.52 -0.01
C GLU A 43 -5.05 1.43 0.32
N ALA A 44 -5.48 0.39 1.05
CA ALA A 44 -6.86 0.26 1.48
C ALA A 44 -7.31 1.42 2.38
N VAL A 45 -6.47 1.81 3.35
CA VAL A 45 -6.74 2.98 4.21
C VAL A 45 -6.80 4.26 3.39
N ARG A 46 -5.86 4.44 2.45
CA ARG A 46 -5.82 5.62 1.58
C ARG A 46 -7.08 5.75 0.74
N LEU A 47 -7.63 4.65 0.22
CA LEU A 47 -8.87 4.66 -0.56
C LEU A 47 -10.06 5.14 0.26
N VAL A 48 -10.17 4.71 1.52
CA VAL A 48 -11.23 5.19 2.42
C VAL A 48 -11.09 6.68 2.68
N LEU A 49 -9.88 7.14 3.01
CA LEU A 49 -9.62 8.56 3.26
C LEU A 49 -9.92 9.44 2.04
N LEU A 50 -9.63 8.94 0.84
CA LEU A 50 -9.99 9.63 -0.40
C LEU A 50 -11.51 9.69 -0.57
N ALA A 51 -12.22 8.58 -0.35
CA ALA A 51 -13.68 8.55 -0.43
C ALA A 51 -14.35 9.48 0.60
N GLU A 52 -13.77 9.65 1.79
CA GLU A 52 -14.26 10.59 2.80
C GLU A 52 -14.11 12.06 2.37
N GLN A 53 -13.11 12.37 1.54
CA GLN A 53 -12.89 13.72 1.01
C GLN A 53 -13.79 14.04 -0.20
N GLU A 54 -14.44 13.03 -0.79
CA GLU A 54 -15.36 13.26 -1.91
C GLU A 54 -16.61 14.01 -1.46
N PRO A 55 -17.08 15.01 -2.22
CA PRO A 55 -18.26 15.77 -1.86
C PRO A 55 -19.49 14.86 -1.84
N THR A 56 -20.18 14.80 -0.70
CA THR A 56 -21.43 14.06 -0.60
C THR A 56 -22.52 14.73 -1.43
N LEU A 57 -22.99 14.07 -2.48
CA LEU A 57 -24.15 14.50 -3.25
C LEU A 57 -25.44 14.10 -2.50
N LYS A 58 -26.22 15.08 -2.07
CA LYS A 58 -27.55 14.86 -1.45
C LYS A 58 -28.64 15.31 -2.42
N GLY A 59 -29.50 14.39 -2.83
CA GLY A 59 -30.60 14.67 -3.78
C GLY A 59 -31.14 13.41 -4.45
N ASP A 60 -32.07 13.57 -5.37
CA ASP A 60 -32.68 12.48 -6.13
C ASP A 60 -31.70 11.97 -7.19
N LEU A 61 -31.21 10.72 -7.05
CA LEU A 61 -30.19 10.11 -7.92
C LEU A 61 -30.58 10.20 -9.41
N LYS A 62 -31.88 10.11 -9.73
CA LYS A 62 -32.39 10.23 -11.10
C LYS A 62 -32.20 11.63 -11.71
N LYS A 63 -32.15 12.68 -10.88
CA LYS A 63 -31.94 14.06 -11.34
C LYS A 63 -30.46 14.37 -11.55
N LEU A 64 -29.58 13.77 -10.73
CA LEU A 64 -28.13 13.93 -10.85
C LEU A 64 -27.58 13.16 -12.06
N ALA A 65 -28.06 11.94 -12.31
CA ALA A 65 -27.66 11.15 -13.47
C ALA A 65 -28.04 11.77 -14.83
N LYS A 66 -29.01 12.68 -14.87
CA LYS A 66 -29.41 13.42 -16.09
C LYS A 66 -28.53 14.63 -16.44
N LYS A 67 -27.57 14.99 -15.57
CA LYS A 67 -26.66 16.14 -15.77
C LYS A 67 -25.22 15.74 -16.13
N LEU A 68 -24.96 14.43 -16.21
CA LEU A 68 -23.79 13.84 -16.86
C LEU A 68 -24.10 13.62 -18.33
#